data_AF-A0AA38MS41-F1
#
_entry.id   AF-A0AA38MS41-F1
#
_cell.length_a   1.000
_cell.length_b   1.000
_cell.length_c   1.000
_cell.angle_alpha   90.00
_cell.angle_beta   90.00
_cell.angle_gamma   90.00
#
_symmetry.space_group_name_H-M   'P 1'
#
loop_
_entity.id
_entity.type
_entity.pdbx_description
1 polymer ?
#
loop_
_entity_poly.entity_id
_entity_poly.type
_entity_poly.pdbx_seq_one_letter_code
_entity_poly.pdbx_strand_id
1 'polypeptide(L)'
;MALKATFLLCAFLAFGSAAIRQPRDLADQAREELEALESIVQGRIFAAHDDLNNILTDFRTNSANVATEGTISIQQESQTVDQQLQAIKDLAHVANVDISACTNIREHTLNRLPDRLVRELNVCVTGIDIQAASLVGDGRYLVDIVYNKVRNLEFQLNRCRDDLLCIAPLLTEIELDKVRLPQNVDTEVLATSSLLTTLRLSVESCSSSHVAQYVTEAFGILGDIQACADRLIGN
;
A
#
# COMPACT_ATOMS: atom_id res chain seq x y z
N MET A 1 5.55 5.80 50.43
CA MET A 1 5.02 5.05 49.27
C MET A 1 3.99 4.06 49.80
N ALA A 2 2.72 4.42 49.75
CA ALA A 2 1.62 3.68 50.36
C ALA A 2 0.75 3.06 49.26
N LEU A 3 0.80 1.74 49.20
CA LEU A 3 -0.16 0.89 48.50
C LEU A 3 -1.52 1.04 49.20
N LYS A 4 -2.54 1.55 48.50
CA LYS A 4 -3.93 1.50 48.97
C LYS A 4 -4.77 0.75 47.95
N ALA A 5 -5.14 -0.46 48.36
CA ALA A 5 -6.20 -1.25 47.79
C ALA A 5 -7.56 -0.57 48.02
N THR A 6 -8.40 -0.57 46.99
CA THR A 6 -9.84 -0.34 47.15
C THR A 6 -10.57 -1.37 46.29
N PHE A 7 -10.85 -2.52 46.90
CA PHE A 7 -11.93 -3.40 46.49
C PHE A 7 -13.25 -2.63 46.70
N LEU A 8 -13.99 -2.34 45.62
CA LEU A 8 -15.39 -1.94 45.75
C LEU A 8 -16.27 -3.03 45.14
N LEU A 9 -16.77 -3.86 46.04
CA LEU A 9 -17.76 -4.89 45.84
C LEU A 9 -19.13 -4.20 45.69
N CYS A 10 -19.60 -3.97 44.47
CA CYS A 10 -21.00 -3.60 44.23
C CYS A 10 -21.79 -4.85 43.83
N ALA A 11 -22.30 -5.53 44.85
CA ALA A 11 -23.41 -6.46 44.71
C ALA A 11 -24.69 -5.66 44.45
N PHE A 12 -25.07 -5.50 43.19
CA PHE A 12 -26.43 -5.13 42.81
C PHE A 12 -27.21 -6.41 42.53
N LEU A 13 -27.90 -6.89 43.57
CA LEU A 13 -29.04 -7.78 43.44
C LEU A 13 -30.19 -6.98 42.81
N ALA A 14 -30.19 -6.86 41.49
CA ALA A 14 -31.40 -6.55 40.73
C ALA A 14 -32.13 -7.88 40.50
N PHE A 15 -33.03 -8.23 41.42
CA PHE A 15 -34.16 -9.11 41.11
C PHE A 15 -35.07 -8.33 40.14
N GLY A 16 -34.67 -8.28 38.87
CA GLY A 16 -35.55 -7.93 37.77
C GLY A 16 -36.49 -9.10 37.57
N SER A 17 -37.78 -8.85 37.79
CA SER A 17 -38.89 -9.70 37.38
C SER A 17 -38.62 -10.29 35.99
N ALA A 18 -38.32 -11.59 35.96
CA ALA A 18 -38.33 -12.38 34.75
C ALA A 18 -39.78 -12.41 34.24
N ALA A 19 -40.15 -11.41 33.46
CA ALA A 19 -41.27 -11.55 32.54
C ALA A 19 -40.99 -12.82 31.76
N ILE A 20 -41.92 -13.77 31.84
CA ILE A 20 -41.90 -14.96 30.99
C ILE A 20 -42.01 -14.43 29.56
N ARG A 21 -40.86 -14.16 28.93
CA ARG A 21 -40.79 -13.80 27.51
C ARG A 21 -41.41 -14.97 26.78
N GLN A 22 -42.58 -14.75 26.18
CA GLN A 22 -43.19 -15.78 25.37
C GLN A 22 -42.22 -16.13 24.23
N PRO A 23 -42.19 -17.39 23.75
CA PRO A 23 -41.27 -17.80 22.69
C PRO A 23 -41.26 -16.89 21.45
N ARG A 24 -42.40 -16.26 21.15
CA ARG A 24 -42.56 -15.27 20.08
C ARG A 24 -41.73 -13.99 20.28
N ASP A 25 -41.61 -13.52 21.52
CA ASP A 25 -40.82 -12.33 21.90
C ASP A 25 -39.31 -12.55 21.65
N LEU A 26 -38.84 -13.79 21.85
CA LEU A 26 -37.43 -14.15 21.65
C LEU A 26 -37.07 -14.30 20.16
N ALA A 27 -37.99 -14.81 19.35
CA ALA A 27 -37.83 -14.88 17.89
C ALA A 27 -37.83 -13.48 17.26
N ASP A 28 -38.72 -12.60 17.69
CA ASP A 28 -38.79 -11.22 17.21
C ASP A 28 -37.55 -10.43 17.66
N GLN A 29 -37.10 -10.60 18.92
CA GLN A 29 -35.84 -10.01 19.37
C GLN A 29 -34.65 -10.48 18.52
N ALA A 30 -34.51 -11.79 18.26
CA ALA A 30 -33.39 -12.30 17.48
C ALA A 30 -33.37 -11.78 16.03
N ARG A 31 -34.55 -11.51 15.43
CA ARG A 31 -34.63 -10.85 14.12
C ARG A 31 -34.19 -9.40 14.17
N GLU A 32 -34.66 -8.64 15.17
CA GLU A 32 -34.25 -7.25 15.37
C GLU A 32 -32.74 -7.13 15.57
N GLU A 33 -32.16 -7.99 16.41
CA GLU A 33 -30.71 -7.96 16.65
C GLU A 33 -29.91 -8.38 15.41
N LEU A 34 -30.44 -9.29 14.58
CA LEU A 34 -29.83 -9.68 13.32
C LEU A 34 -29.88 -8.56 12.29
N GLU A 35 -31.00 -7.84 12.16
CA GLU A 35 -31.12 -6.66 11.29
C GLU A 35 -30.15 -5.56 11.73
N ALA A 36 -30.01 -5.35 13.05
CA ALA A 36 -29.03 -4.43 13.61
C ALA A 36 -27.59 -4.86 13.27
N LEU A 37 -27.26 -6.15 13.44
CA LEU A 37 -25.96 -6.71 13.04
C LEU A 37 -25.69 -6.50 11.55
N GLU A 38 -26.67 -6.79 10.70
CA GLU A 38 -26.56 -6.63 9.25
C GLU A 38 -26.22 -5.18 8.88
N SER A 39 -26.98 -4.22 9.42
CA SER A 39 -26.75 -2.79 9.21
C SER A 39 -25.36 -2.34 9.66
N ILE A 40 -24.91 -2.78 10.84
CA ILE A 40 -23.57 -2.49 11.36
C ILE A 40 -22.48 -3.03 10.43
N VAL A 41 -22.59 -4.30 10.02
CA VAL A 41 -21.58 -4.95 9.18
C VAL A 41 -21.56 -4.35 7.77
N GLN A 42 -22.71 -4.09 7.16
CA GLN A 42 -22.77 -3.42 5.84
C GLN A 42 -22.17 -2.02 5.90
N GLY A 43 -22.54 -1.23 6.91
CA GLY A 43 -21.97 0.09 7.11
C GLY A 43 -20.46 0.03 7.27
N ARG A 44 -19.94 -0.98 7.98
CA ARG A 44 -18.49 -1.14 8.14
C ARG A 44 -17.78 -1.59 6.87
N ILE A 45 -18.37 -2.49 6.09
CA ILE A 45 -17.84 -2.92 4.79
C ILE A 45 -17.76 -1.73 3.82
N PHE A 46 -18.78 -0.87 3.76
CA PHE A 46 -18.72 0.33 2.93
C PHE A 46 -17.61 1.28 3.35
N ALA A 47 -17.47 1.55 4.66
CA ALA A 47 -16.37 2.35 5.17
C ALA A 47 -15.00 1.74 4.83
N ALA A 48 -14.86 0.42 4.96
CA ALA A 48 -13.64 -0.30 4.61
C ALA A 48 -13.30 -0.22 3.11
N HIS A 49 -14.30 -0.25 2.22
CA HIS A 49 -14.09 -0.03 0.80
C HIS A 49 -13.58 1.39 0.50
N ASP A 50 -14.13 2.40 1.17
CA ASP A 50 -13.66 3.78 1.05
C ASP A 50 -12.23 3.92 1.57
N ASP A 51 -11.92 3.36 2.74
CA ASP A 51 -10.58 3.34 3.31
C ASP A 51 -9.58 2.68 2.36
N LEU A 52 -9.90 1.49 1.83
CA LEU A 52 -9.07 0.78 0.86
C LEU A 52 -8.87 1.55 -0.45
N ASN A 53 -9.90 2.25 -0.95
CA ASN A 53 -9.79 3.14 -2.10
C ASN A 53 -8.85 4.32 -1.83
N ASN A 54 -8.98 4.94 -0.66
CA ASN A 54 -8.15 6.07 -0.25
C ASN A 54 -6.69 5.66 -0.12
N ILE A 55 -6.41 4.53 0.54
CA ILE A 55 -5.04 4.01 0.70
C ILE A 55 -4.41 3.71 -0.67
N LEU A 56 -5.16 3.12 -1.62
CA LEU A 56 -4.67 2.88 -2.98
C LEU A 56 -4.39 4.19 -3.73
N THR A 57 -5.25 5.18 -3.58
CA THR A 57 -5.09 6.50 -4.22
C THR A 57 -3.85 7.21 -3.68
N ASP A 58 -3.64 7.18 -2.37
CA ASP A 58 -2.44 7.73 -1.73
C ASP A 58 -1.17 7.00 -2.20
N PHE A 59 -1.23 5.66 -2.30
CA PHE A 59 -0.15 4.85 -2.83
C PHE A 59 0.22 5.25 -4.26
N ARG A 60 -0.77 5.40 -5.14
CA ARG A 60 -0.58 5.82 -6.53
C ARG A 60 0.02 7.20 -6.65
N THR A 61 -0.47 8.13 -5.84
CA THR A 61 0.04 9.50 -5.79
C THR A 61 1.51 9.52 -5.37
N ASN A 62 1.85 8.80 -4.29
CA ASN A 62 3.24 8.66 -3.85
C ASN A 62 4.11 8.02 -4.94
N SER A 63 3.62 6.96 -5.60
CA SER A 63 4.35 6.28 -6.66
C SER A 63 4.65 7.18 -7.86
N ALA A 64 3.66 7.97 -8.29
CA ALA A 64 3.82 8.94 -9.36
C ALA A 64 4.82 10.05 -8.99
N ASN A 65 4.78 10.54 -7.75
CA ASN A 65 5.73 11.55 -7.26
C ASN A 65 7.15 11.00 -7.24
N VAL A 66 7.36 9.80 -6.68
CA VAL A 66 8.68 9.14 -6.63
C VAL A 66 9.24 8.88 -8.03
N ALA A 67 8.39 8.47 -8.97
CA ALA A 67 8.82 8.27 -10.36
C ALA A 67 9.21 9.58 -11.05
N THR A 68 8.45 10.65 -10.79
CA THR A 68 8.72 11.99 -11.31
C THR A 68 10.02 12.54 -10.73
N GLU A 69 10.23 12.44 -9.43
CA GLU A 69 11.45 12.86 -8.74
C GLU A 69 12.67 12.11 -9.28
N GLY A 70 12.60 10.79 -9.42
CA GLY A 70 13.69 9.99 -9.99
C GLY A 70 14.00 10.37 -11.45
N THR A 71 12.98 10.66 -12.25
CA THR A 71 13.15 11.16 -13.62
C THR A 71 13.87 12.50 -13.64
N ILE A 72 13.46 13.43 -12.78
CA ILE A 72 14.10 14.75 -12.65
C ILE A 72 15.56 14.59 -12.22
N SER A 73 15.86 13.72 -11.25
CA SER A 73 17.23 13.45 -10.82
C SER A 73 18.09 12.93 -11.96
N ILE A 74 17.62 11.94 -12.74
CA ILE A 74 18.35 11.44 -13.91
C ILE A 74 18.61 12.56 -14.93
N GLN A 75 17.63 13.43 -15.19
CA GLN A 75 17.79 14.55 -16.13
C GLN A 75 18.81 15.59 -15.63
N GLN A 76 18.80 15.92 -14.34
CA GLN A 76 19.75 16.86 -13.74
C GLN A 76 21.19 16.32 -13.78
N GLU A 77 21.37 15.04 -13.46
CA GLU A 77 22.67 14.38 -13.56
C GLU A 77 23.13 14.33 -15.02
N SER A 78 22.22 14.10 -15.98
CA SER A 78 22.55 14.17 -17.41
C SER A 78 23.05 15.52 -17.86
N GLN A 79 22.44 16.61 -17.41
CA GLN A 79 22.93 17.95 -17.74
C GLN A 79 24.35 18.18 -17.20
N THR A 80 24.67 17.61 -16.04
CA THR A 80 26.00 17.70 -15.44
C THR A 80 27.02 16.89 -16.25
N VAL A 81 26.66 15.67 -16.66
CA VAL A 81 27.50 14.83 -17.52
C VAL A 81 27.74 15.49 -18.88
N ASP A 82 26.71 16.09 -19.49
CA ASP A 82 26.82 16.82 -20.76
C ASP A 82 27.77 18.03 -20.66
N GLN A 83 27.67 18.80 -19.57
CA GLN A 83 28.57 19.92 -19.30
C GLN A 83 30.03 19.47 -19.15
N GLN A 84 30.27 18.37 -18.43
CA GLN A 84 31.62 17.83 -18.27
C GLN A 84 32.17 17.27 -19.58
N LEU A 85 31.34 16.58 -20.38
CA LEU A 85 31.72 16.12 -21.71
C LEU A 85 32.09 17.31 -22.62
N GLN A 86 31.31 18.39 -22.57
CA GLN A 86 31.62 19.60 -23.33
C GLN A 86 32.93 20.22 -22.88
N ALA A 87 33.22 20.28 -21.57
CA ALA A 87 34.50 20.78 -21.06
C ALA A 87 35.70 19.95 -21.57
N ILE A 88 35.58 18.62 -21.66
CA ILE A 88 36.62 17.75 -22.25
C ILE A 88 36.83 18.09 -23.73
N LYS A 89 35.75 18.28 -24.50
CA LYS A 89 35.82 18.67 -25.92
C LYS A 89 36.46 20.04 -26.11
N ASP A 90 36.10 21.01 -25.29
CA ASP A 90 36.65 22.36 -25.34
C ASP A 90 38.14 22.35 -25.04
N LEU A 91 38.57 21.57 -24.04
CA LEU A 91 40.00 21.40 -23.71
C LEU A 91 40.77 20.79 -24.88
N ALA A 92 40.25 19.73 -25.50
CA ALA A 92 40.85 19.11 -26.67
C ALA A 92 40.93 20.08 -27.86
N HIS A 93 39.88 20.87 -28.07
CA HIS A 93 39.86 21.89 -29.12
C HIS A 93 40.93 22.97 -28.90
N VAL A 94 41.07 23.47 -27.67
CA VAL A 94 42.13 24.43 -27.30
C VAL A 94 43.53 23.83 -27.49
N ALA A 95 43.70 22.53 -27.23
CA ALA A 95 44.94 21.80 -27.47
C ALA A 95 45.18 21.46 -28.96
N ASN A 96 44.23 21.76 -29.85
CA ASN A 96 44.23 21.38 -31.26
C ASN A 96 44.39 19.86 -31.48
N VAL A 97 43.72 19.07 -30.63
CA VAL A 97 43.70 17.60 -30.66
C VAL A 97 42.31 17.10 -31.02
N ASP A 98 42.23 16.18 -31.97
CA ASP A 98 40.98 15.49 -32.30
C ASP A 98 40.73 14.30 -31.35
N ILE A 99 39.68 14.41 -30.53
CA ILE A 99 39.24 13.35 -29.61
C ILE A 99 38.02 12.57 -30.12
N SER A 100 37.66 12.69 -31.40
CA SER A 100 36.51 11.99 -31.98
C SER A 100 36.58 10.47 -31.77
N ALA A 101 37.79 9.89 -31.79
CA ALA A 101 37.99 8.48 -31.48
C ALA A 101 37.62 8.09 -30.03
N CYS A 102 37.70 9.04 -29.09
CA CYS A 102 37.31 8.85 -27.70
C CYS A 102 35.79 8.99 -27.50
N THR A 103 35.15 9.92 -28.20
CA THR A 103 33.74 10.31 -27.98
C THR A 103 32.74 9.55 -28.84
N ASN A 104 33.05 9.19 -30.09
CA ASN A 104 32.06 8.77 -31.10
C ASN A 104 30.96 7.80 -30.59
N ILE A 105 31.32 6.58 -30.16
CA ILE A 105 30.34 5.59 -29.67
C ILE A 105 29.87 5.90 -28.24
N ARG A 106 30.76 6.44 -27.42
CA ARG A 106 30.54 6.66 -25.98
C ARG A 106 29.53 7.78 -25.73
N GLU A 107 29.65 8.88 -26.46
CA GLU A 107 28.74 10.01 -26.40
C GLU A 107 27.33 9.62 -26.84
N HIS A 108 27.18 8.86 -27.92
CA HIS A 108 25.87 8.34 -28.30
C HIS A 108 25.27 7.44 -27.21
N THR A 109 26.10 6.68 -26.50
CA THR A 109 25.65 5.87 -25.36
C THR A 109 25.20 6.75 -24.19
N LEU A 110 25.99 7.77 -23.84
CA LEU A 110 25.63 8.77 -22.82
C LEU A 110 24.29 9.44 -23.13
N ASN A 111 24.11 9.91 -24.37
CA ASN A 111 22.90 10.63 -24.78
C ASN A 111 21.61 9.78 -24.71
N ARG A 112 21.72 8.44 -24.76
CA ARG A 112 20.57 7.52 -24.70
C ARG A 112 20.34 6.94 -23.32
N LEU A 113 21.31 7.07 -22.43
CA LEU A 113 21.28 6.49 -21.09
C LEU A 113 20.14 7.07 -20.24
N PRO A 114 19.89 8.39 -20.17
CA PRO A 114 18.80 8.96 -19.37
C PRO A 114 17.45 8.35 -19.74
N ASP A 115 17.13 8.34 -21.04
CA ASP A 115 15.87 7.81 -21.56
C ASP A 115 15.69 6.32 -21.27
N ARG A 116 16.78 5.54 -21.31
CA ARG A 116 16.73 4.11 -20.98
C ARG A 116 16.38 3.91 -19.51
N LEU A 117 17.11 4.57 -18.61
CA LEU A 117 16.94 4.41 -17.17
C LEU A 117 15.60 4.98 -16.69
N VAL A 118 15.12 6.08 -17.28
CA VAL A 118 13.78 6.62 -17.01
C VAL A 118 12.69 5.62 -17.41
N ARG A 119 12.81 4.95 -18.56
CA ARG A 119 11.84 3.90 -18.95
C ARG A 119 11.87 2.72 -17.99
N GLU A 120 13.05 2.23 -17.64
CA GLU A 120 13.22 1.10 -16.71
C GLU A 120 12.66 1.43 -15.32
N LEU A 121 12.93 2.64 -14.81
CA LEU A 121 12.35 3.17 -13.58
C LEU A 121 10.82 3.17 -13.62
N ASN A 122 10.23 3.72 -14.69
CA ASN A 122 8.78 3.79 -14.84
C ASN A 122 8.13 2.40 -14.92
N VAL A 123 8.78 1.45 -15.61
CA VAL A 123 8.34 0.05 -15.65
C VAL A 123 8.39 -0.58 -14.25
N CYS A 124 9.46 -0.34 -13.49
CA CYS A 124 9.61 -0.82 -12.11
C CYS A 124 8.46 -0.31 -11.22
N VAL A 125 8.22 1.00 -11.22
CA VAL A 125 7.15 1.64 -10.43
C VAL A 125 5.76 1.15 -10.85
N THR A 126 5.49 1.05 -12.15
CA THR A 126 4.21 0.55 -12.67
C THR A 126 3.96 -0.90 -12.25
N GLY A 127 5.00 -1.73 -12.27
CA GLY A 127 4.91 -3.13 -11.81
C GLY A 127 4.53 -3.23 -10.33
N ILE A 128 4.96 -2.29 -9.50
CA ILE A 128 4.59 -2.24 -8.07
C ILE A 128 3.16 -1.69 -7.90
N ASP A 129 2.75 -0.69 -8.68
CA ASP A 129 1.36 -0.18 -8.66
C ASP A 129 0.34 -1.27 -8.99
N ILE A 130 0.63 -2.14 -9.97
CA ILE A 130 -0.23 -3.29 -10.29
C ILE A 130 -0.34 -4.25 -9.10
N GLN A 131 0.77 -4.51 -8.39
CA GLN A 131 0.76 -5.34 -7.18
C GLN A 131 -0.07 -4.70 -6.06
N ALA A 132 0.07 -3.39 -5.85
CA ALA A 132 -0.73 -2.64 -4.89
C ALA A 132 -2.23 -2.72 -5.21
N ALA A 133 -2.62 -2.59 -6.47
CA ALA A 133 -4.01 -2.71 -6.90
C ALA A 133 -4.56 -4.13 -6.65
N SER A 134 -3.77 -5.18 -6.92
CA SER A 134 -4.15 -6.56 -6.62
C SER A 134 -4.37 -6.77 -5.13
N LEU A 135 -3.43 -6.30 -4.31
CA LEU A 135 -3.49 -6.43 -2.85
C LEU A 135 -4.73 -5.74 -2.25
N VAL A 136 -5.09 -4.58 -2.77
CA VAL A 136 -6.33 -3.88 -2.37
C VAL A 136 -7.57 -4.64 -2.83
N GLY A 137 -7.55 -5.23 -4.03
CA GLY A 137 -8.60 -6.12 -4.50
C GLY A 137 -8.83 -7.32 -3.59
N ASP A 138 -7.74 -7.97 -3.17
CA ASP A 138 -7.77 -9.09 -2.23
C ASP A 138 -8.32 -8.66 -0.86
N GLY A 139 -7.89 -7.49 -0.36
CA GLY A 139 -8.41 -6.91 0.89
C GLY A 139 -9.93 -6.67 0.84
N ARG A 140 -10.46 -6.14 -0.27
CA ARG A 140 -11.92 -5.98 -0.45
C ARG A 140 -12.65 -7.30 -0.43
N TYR A 141 -12.12 -8.29 -1.14
CA TYR A 141 -12.73 -9.61 -1.17
C TYR A 141 -12.83 -10.23 0.22
N LEU A 142 -11.78 -10.11 1.04
CA LEU A 142 -11.77 -10.60 2.42
C LEU A 142 -12.77 -9.84 3.31
N VAL A 143 -12.85 -8.52 3.15
CA VAL A 143 -13.87 -7.69 3.82
C VAL A 143 -15.29 -8.13 3.46
N ASP A 144 -15.59 -8.36 2.18
CA ASP A 144 -16.91 -8.79 1.71
C ASP A 144 -17.29 -10.19 2.22
N ILE A 145 -16.32 -11.11 2.37
CA ILE A 145 -16.58 -12.45 2.91
C ILE A 145 -17.14 -12.39 4.33
N VAL A 146 -16.80 -11.37 5.13
CA VAL A 146 -17.32 -11.21 6.50
C VAL A 146 -18.86 -11.20 6.50
N TYR A 147 -19.50 -10.64 5.46
CA TYR A 147 -20.94 -10.60 5.34
C TYR A 147 -21.59 -11.99 5.17
N ASN A 148 -20.85 -13.00 4.69
CA ASN A 148 -21.37 -14.37 4.61
C ASN A 148 -21.70 -14.94 6.00
N LYS A 149 -21.05 -14.47 7.07
CA LYS A 149 -21.40 -14.86 8.43
C LYS A 149 -22.79 -14.38 8.83
N VAL A 150 -23.14 -13.14 8.46
CA VAL A 150 -24.48 -12.56 8.68
C VAL A 150 -25.54 -13.37 7.93
N ARG A 151 -25.30 -13.67 6.64
CA ARG A 151 -26.20 -14.52 5.83
C ARG A 151 -26.41 -15.91 6.42
N ASN A 152 -25.36 -16.49 7.01
CA ASN A 152 -25.47 -17.79 7.66
C ASN A 152 -26.32 -17.71 8.95
N LEU A 153 -26.16 -16.66 9.76
CA LEU A 153 -27.00 -16.42 10.93
C LEU A 153 -28.47 -16.23 10.54
N GLU A 154 -28.73 -15.47 9.47
CA GLU A 154 -30.07 -15.29 8.91
C GLU A 154 -30.71 -16.63 8.49
N PHE A 155 -29.96 -17.45 7.75
CA PHE A 155 -30.42 -18.76 7.32
C PHE A 155 -30.73 -19.68 8.52
N GLN A 156 -29.86 -19.69 9.54
CA GLN A 156 -30.05 -20.49 10.75
C GLN A 156 -31.27 -20.03 11.55
N LEU A 157 -31.44 -18.71 11.73
CA LEU A 157 -32.58 -18.14 12.44
C LEU A 157 -33.90 -18.48 11.73
N ASN A 158 -33.95 -18.36 10.40
CA ASN A 158 -35.10 -18.74 9.59
C ASN A 158 -35.43 -20.25 9.72
N ARG A 159 -34.42 -21.09 9.91
CA ARG A 159 -34.61 -22.54 10.10
C ARG A 159 -35.13 -22.90 11.49
N CYS A 160 -34.77 -22.14 12.52
CA CYS A 160 -35.22 -22.36 13.90
C CYS A 160 -36.73 -22.13 14.12
N ARG A 161 -37.41 -21.39 13.22
CA ARG A 161 -38.83 -20.98 13.39
C ARG A 161 -39.03 -20.28 14.75
N ASP A 162 -39.86 -20.83 15.63
CA ASP A 162 -40.15 -20.33 16.99
C ASP A 162 -39.58 -21.25 18.10
N ASP A 163 -38.66 -22.15 17.75
CA ASP A 163 -38.02 -23.05 18.74
C ASP A 163 -37.02 -22.27 19.61
N LEU A 164 -37.43 -22.00 20.84
CA LEU A 164 -36.67 -21.26 21.85
C LEU A 164 -35.26 -21.83 22.07
N LEU A 165 -35.12 -23.16 22.11
CA LEU A 165 -33.84 -23.81 22.37
C LEU A 165 -32.88 -23.69 21.18
N CYS A 166 -33.43 -23.46 19.98
CA CYS A 166 -32.68 -23.19 18.76
C CYS A 166 -32.28 -21.70 18.64
N ILE A 167 -33.17 -20.78 19.03
CA ILE A 167 -32.97 -19.32 18.89
C ILE A 167 -32.01 -18.75 19.93
N ALA A 168 -32.12 -19.16 21.20
CA ALA A 168 -31.31 -18.61 22.29
C ALA A 168 -29.78 -18.62 22.02
N PRO A 169 -29.16 -19.70 21.51
CA PRO A 169 -27.74 -19.67 21.16
C PRO A 169 -27.43 -18.73 19.98
N LEU A 170 -28.32 -18.64 18.98
CA LEU A 170 -28.14 -17.73 17.84
C LEU A 170 -28.18 -16.25 18.27
N LEU A 171 -29.09 -15.89 19.17
CA LEU A 171 -29.15 -14.54 19.72
C LEU A 171 -27.84 -14.16 20.42
N THR A 172 -27.26 -15.08 21.19
CA THR A 172 -25.95 -14.87 21.83
C THR A 172 -24.84 -14.70 20.79
N GLU A 173 -24.87 -15.50 19.72
CA GLU A 173 -23.90 -15.40 18.63
C GLU A 173 -24.02 -14.07 17.88
N ILE A 174 -25.24 -13.61 17.58
CA ILE A 174 -25.52 -12.31 16.96
C ILE A 174 -24.94 -11.17 17.80
N GLU A 175 -25.18 -11.17 19.12
CA GLU A 175 -24.66 -10.15 20.02
C GLU A 175 -23.13 -10.11 20.05
N LEU A 176 -22.47 -11.27 20.01
CA LEU A 176 -21.02 -11.35 19.93
C LEU A 176 -20.50 -10.85 18.58
N ASP A 177 -21.19 -11.21 17.49
CA ASP A 177 -20.78 -10.88 16.13
C ASP A 177 -20.98 -9.39 15.79
N LYS A 178 -21.85 -8.67 16.50
CA LYS A 178 -21.94 -7.19 16.44
C LYS A 178 -20.64 -6.50 16.78
N VAL A 179 -19.79 -7.16 17.59
CA VAL A 179 -18.46 -6.65 17.94
C VAL A 179 -17.40 -7.28 17.04
N ARG A 180 -17.45 -8.60 16.86
CA ARG A 180 -16.38 -9.35 16.17
C ARG A 180 -16.32 -9.08 14.68
N LEU A 181 -17.45 -9.02 13.98
CA LEU A 181 -17.44 -8.88 12.52
C LEU A 181 -16.91 -7.51 12.07
N PRO A 182 -17.31 -6.37 12.68
CA PRO A 182 -16.66 -5.10 12.39
C PRO A 182 -15.16 -5.11 12.68
N GLN A 183 -14.73 -5.73 13.78
CA GLN A 183 -13.30 -5.85 14.11
C GLN A 183 -12.52 -6.69 13.10
N ASN A 184 -13.13 -7.73 12.54
CA ASN A 184 -12.51 -8.52 11.49
C ASN A 184 -12.32 -7.67 10.22
N VAL A 185 -13.33 -6.90 9.82
CA VAL A 185 -13.21 -5.94 8.70
C VAL A 185 -12.05 -4.97 8.94
N ASP A 186 -11.94 -4.41 10.14
CA ASP A 186 -10.85 -3.49 10.50
C ASP A 186 -9.47 -4.13 10.40
N THR A 187 -9.39 -5.37 10.85
CA THR A 187 -8.14 -6.14 10.83
C THR A 187 -7.67 -6.36 9.39
N GLU A 188 -8.57 -6.69 8.46
CA GLU A 188 -8.23 -6.87 7.05
C GLU A 188 -7.80 -5.55 6.37
N VAL A 189 -8.46 -4.44 6.68
CA VAL A 189 -8.05 -3.11 6.18
C VAL A 189 -6.66 -2.74 6.70
N LEU A 190 -6.39 -2.95 7.99
CA LEU A 190 -5.09 -2.69 8.60
C LEU A 190 -3.97 -3.57 8.02
N ALA A 191 -4.25 -4.86 7.82
CA ALA A 191 -3.31 -5.79 7.20
C ALA A 191 -2.95 -5.35 5.77
N THR A 192 -3.96 -5.00 4.97
CA THR A 192 -3.78 -4.49 3.60
C THR A 192 -2.95 -3.20 3.59
N SER A 193 -3.24 -2.26 4.49
CA SER A 193 -2.50 -1.01 4.66
C SER A 193 -1.02 -1.23 5.03
N SER A 194 -0.74 -2.18 5.92
CA SER A 194 0.63 -2.55 6.31
C SER A 194 1.44 -3.10 5.13
N LEU A 195 0.84 -3.97 4.32
CA LEU A 195 1.47 -4.51 3.12
C LEU A 195 1.74 -3.41 2.07
N LEU A 196 0.81 -2.47 1.88
CA LEU A 196 1.02 -1.32 0.99
C LEU A 196 2.16 -0.41 1.47
N THR A 197 2.33 -0.25 2.78
CA THR A 197 3.46 0.50 3.34
C THR A 197 4.80 -0.13 2.96
N THR A 198 4.87 -1.47 2.93
CA THR A 198 6.07 -2.20 2.48
C THR A 198 6.30 -2.00 0.97
N LEU A 199 5.24 -2.00 0.16
CA LEU A 199 5.36 -1.71 -1.27
C LEU A 199 5.83 -0.27 -1.54
N ARG A 200 5.49 0.72 -0.69
CA ARG A 200 5.97 2.10 -0.85
C ARG A 200 7.49 2.17 -0.81
N LEU A 201 8.12 1.46 0.13
CA LEU A 201 9.58 1.35 0.20
C LEU A 201 10.18 0.72 -1.05
N SER A 202 9.45 -0.20 -1.69
CA SER A 202 9.89 -0.81 -2.95
C SER A 202 9.84 0.19 -4.11
N VAL A 203 8.87 1.10 -4.13
CA VAL A 203 8.80 2.19 -5.11
C VAL A 203 9.97 3.16 -4.93
N GLU A 204 10.27 3.56 -3.70
CA GLU A 204 11.45 4.39 -3.38
C GLU A 204 12.75 3.69 -3.78
N SER A 205 12.84 2.37 -3.55
CA SER A 205 13.98 1.56 -3.98
C SER A 205 14.12 1.50 -5.51
N CYS A 206 13.01 1.39 -6.27
CA CYS A 206 13.06 1.45 -7.74
C CYS A 206 13.69 2.76 -8.20
N SER A 207 13.21 3.89 -7.68
CA SER A 207 13.69 5.22 -8.07
C SER A 207 15.17 5.42 -7.72
N SER A 208 15.53 5.22 -6.45
CA SER A 208 16.91 5.42 -5.98
C SER A 208 17.92 4.51 -6.69
N SER A 209 17.57 3.24 -6.96
CA SER A 209 18.43 2.30 -7.67
C SER A 209 18.71 2.73 -9.10
N HIS A 210 17.71 3.21 -9.84
CA HIS A 210 17.89 3.60 -11.25
C HIS A 210 18.61 4.95 -11.37
N VAL A 211 18.40 5.88 -10.44
CA VAL A 211 19.21 7.11 -10.33
C VAL A 211 20.68 6.74 -10.07
N ALA A 212 20.95 5.87 -9.11
CA ALA A 212 22.32 5.44 -8.79
C ALA A 212 22.98 4.70 -9.97
N GLN A 213 22.22 3.86 -10.68
CA GLN A 213 22.69 3.18 -11.87
C GLN A 213 23.02 4.16 -12.99
N TYR A 214 22.18 5.17 -13.23
CA TYR A 214 22.45 6.23 -14.18
C TYR A 214 23.79 6.93 -13.88
N VAL A 215 23.95 7.41 -12.64
CA VAL A 215 25.17 8.10 -12.19
C VAL A 215 26.38 7.20 -12.42
N THR A 216 26.33 5.95 -11.96
CA THR A 216 27.45 5.01 -12.08
C THR A 216 27.85 4.75 -13.53
N GLU A 217 26.87 4.46 -14.40
CA GLU A 217 27.13 4.18 -15.82
C GLU A 217 27.60 5.43 -16.56
N ALA A 218 26.97 6.59 -16.34
CA ALA A 218 27.31 7.83 -17.02
C ALA A 218 28.72 8.31 -16.66
N PHE A 219 29.06 8.36 -15.37
CA PHE A 219 30.40 8.76 -14.92
C PHE A 219 31.47 7.73 -15.30
N GLY A 220 31.13 6.44 -15.40
CA GLY A 220 32.02 5.42 -15.94
C GLY A 220 32.39 5.72 -17.41
N ILE A 221 31.39 5.99 -18.25
CA ILE A 221 31.62 6.32 -19.67
C ILE A 221 32.37 7.65 -19.81
N LEU A 222 32.02 8.66 -19.01
CA LEU A 222 32.69 9.95 -19.03
C LEU A 222 34.17 9.84 -18.61
N GLY A 223 34.45 9.05 -17.57
CA GLY A 223 35.83 8.77 -17.13
C GLY A 223 36.66 8.09 -18.22
N ASP A 224 36.06 7.16 -18.99
CA ASP A 224 36.72 6.54 -20.15
C ASP A 224 37.01 7.55 -21.26
N ILE A 225 36.08 8.48 -21.53
CA ILE A 225 36.30 9.55 -22.51
C ILE A 225 37.45 10.44 -22.05
N GLN A 226 37.43 10.88 -20.80
CA GLN A 226 38.45 11.76 -20.22
C GLN A 226 39.83 11.10 -20.28
N ALA A 227 39.97 9.87 -19.80
CA ALA A 227 41.24 9.15 -19.83
C ALA A 227 41.78 8.91 -21.24
N CYS A 228 40.89 8.77 -22.23
CA CYS A 228 41.28 8.68 -23.64
C CYS A 228 41.76 10.04 -24.18
N ALA A 229 41.03 11.12 -23.88
CA ALA A 229 41.37 12.47 -24.30
C ALA A 229 42.71 12.94 -23.70
N ASP A 230 42.92 12.71 -22.40
CA ASP A 230 44.15 13.11 -21.68
C ASP A 230 45.41 12.51 -22.33
N ARG A 231 45.35 11.22 -22.72
CA ARG A 231 46.46 10.54 -23.43
C ARG A 231 46.76 11.17 -24.79
N LEU A 232 45.75 11.67 -25.50
CA LEU A 232 45.92 12.30 -26.80
C LEU A 232 46.42 13.74 -26.68
N ILE A 233 46.02 14.44 -25.61
CA ILE A 233 46.46 15.81 -25.30
C ILE A 233 47.92 15.83 -24.81
N GLY A 234 48.42 14.72 -24.26
CA GLY A 234 49.79 14.59 -23.80
C GLY A 234 49.98 14.92 -22.32
N ASN A 235 48.93 14.68 -21.52
CA ASN A 235 49.00 14.63 -20.05
C ASN A 235 49.24 13.20 -19.54
#